data_AF-L8I4P5-F1
#
_entry.id   AF-L8I4P5-F1
#
_cell.length_a   1.000
_cell.length_b   1.000
_cell.length_c   1.000
_cell.angle_alpha   90.00
_cell.angle_beta   90.00
_cell.angle_gamma   90.00
#
_symmetry.space_group_name_H-M   'P 1'
#
loop_
_entity.id
_entity.type
_entity.pdbx_description
1 polymer ?
#
loop_
_entity_poly.entity_id
_entity_poly.type
_entity_poly.pdbx_seq_one_letter_code
_entity_poly.pdbx_strand_id
1 'polypeptide(L)'
;MVFLSGNASDSSNCTHPPPPVNISKAILLGVILGGLILFGVLGNILVILSVACHRHLHSVTHYYIVNLAVADLLLTSTVLPFSAIFEILGYWAFGRVFCNVWAAVDVLCCTASIMGLCIISIDRYIGVSYPLRYPTIVTQKRGLMALLCVWALSLVISIGPLFGWRQPAPEDETICQINEEPGYVLFSALGSFYVPLTIILVMYCRVYVVAKRESRGLKSGLKTDKSDSEQVTLRIHRKNAQVGGSGVTSAKNKTHFSVRLLKFSREKKAAKTLGIVVGCFVLCWLPFFLVMPIG
;
A
#
# COMPACT_ATOMS: atom_id res chain seq x y z
N MET A 1 7.51 -8.34 6.17
CA MET A 1 8.96 -8.54 6.35
C MET A 1 9.26 -8.51 7.81
N VAL A 2 8.99 -9.64 8.44
CA VAL A 2 9.37 -9.87 9.83
C VAL A 2 10.77 -10.46 9.77
N PHE A 3 11.80 -9.63 9.95
CA PHE A 3 13.15 -10.14 10.23
C PHE A 3 13.22 -10.42 11.72
N LEU A 4 13.01 -11.66 12.10
CA LEU A 4 13.36 -12.09 13.44
C LEU A 4 14.85 -12.40 13.40
N SER A 5 15.68 -11.53 13.98
CA SER A 5 17.05 -11.87 14.33
C SER A 5 16.97 -13.00 15.35
N GLY A 6 17.18 -14.23 14.87
CA GLY A 6 17.47 -15.35 15.74
C GLY A 6 18.80 -15.05 16.42
N ASN A 7 18.77 -14.77 17.72
CA ASN A 7 19.98 -14.63 18.51
C ASN A 7 20.65 -16.01 18.57
N ALA A 8 21.51 -16.30 17.60
CA ALA A 8 22.24 -17.55 17.49
C ALA A 8 23.35 -17.56 18.54
N SER A 9 23.02 -17.98 19.75
CA SER A 9 24.00 -18.31 20.78
C SER A 9 24.35 -19.79 20.73
N ASP A 10 25.58 -20.04 20.30
CA ASP A 10 26.47 -21.19 20.50
C ASP A 10 25.90 -22.63 20.45
N SER A 11 26.39 -23.34 19.44
CA SER A 11 26.35 -24.78 19.29
C SER A 11 27.12 -25.51 20.40
N SER A 12 26.43 -26.30 21.23
CA SER A 12 26.89 -27.63 21.67
C SER A 12 25.83 -28.38 22.48
N ASN A 13 25.66 -29.67 22.15
CA ASN A 13 24.90 -30.73 22.83
C ASN A 13 23.40 -30.88 22.53
N CYS A 14 23.10 -31.99 21.84
CA CYS A 14 21.79 -32.60 21.69
C CYS A 14 21.21 -33.02 23.05
N THR A 15 20.47 -32.14 23.74
CA THR A 15 19.35 -32.41 24.70
C THR A 15 18.97 -31.13 25.45
N HIS A 16 18.85 -29.99 24.76
CA HIS A 16 18.29 -28.81 25.41
C HIS A 16 16.76 -28.93 25.45
N PRO A 17 16.12 -28.97 26.64
CA PRO A 17 14.69 -28.77 26.72
C PRO A 17 14.36 -27.41 26.08
N PRO A 18 13.17 -27.26 25.45
CA PRO A 18 12.78 -25.98 24.88
C PRO A 18 12.93 -24.89 25.94
N PRO A 19 13.40 -23.68 25.56
CA PRO A 19 13.61 -22.60 26.51
C PRO A 19 12.32 -22.39 27.33
N PRO A 20 12.41 -22.22 28.65
CA PRO A 20 11.22 -22.10 29.49
C PRO A 20 10.41 -20.89 29.04
N VAL A 21 9.20 -21.15 28.55
CA VAL A 21 8.31 -20.11 28.08
C VAL A 21 7.91 -19.26 29.26
N ASN A 22 8.33 -17.98 29.26
CA ASN A 22 7.91 -17.02 30.26
C ASN A 22 6.40 -16.76 30.10
N ILE A 23 5.58 -17.45 30.90
CA ILE A 23 4.12 -17.48 30.77
C ILE A 23 3.54 -16.06 30.72
N SER A 24 4.03 -15.13 31.54
CA SER A 24 3.58 -13.73 31.52
C SER A 24 3.89 -13.00 30.21
N LYS A 25 5.07 -13.25 29.62
CA LYS A 25 5.44 -12.68 28.31
C LYS A 25 4.61 -13.31 27.20
N ALA A 26 4.41 -14.62 27.23
CA ALA A 26 3.61 -15.35 26.25
C ALA A 26 2.14 -14.91 26.25
N ILE A 27 1.53 -14.71 27.44
CA ILE A 27 0.17 -14.20 27.56
C ILE A 27 0.09 -12.76 27.01
N LEU A 28 1.03 -11.90 27.39
CA LEU A 28 1.04 -10.51 26.93
C LEU A 28 1.19 -10.41 25.39
N LEU A 29 2.19 -11.09 24.83
CA LEU A 29 2.44 -11.12 23.38
C LEU A 29 1.28 -11.79 22.63
N GLY A 30 0.75 -12.90 23.14
CA GLY A 30 -0.38 -13.60 22.55
C GLY A 30 -1.64 -12.74 22.47
N VAL A 31 -1.96 -11.99 23.54
CA VAL A 31 -3.10 -11.07 23.56
C VAL A 31 -2.90 -9.92 22.57
N ILE A 32 -1.71 -9.31 22.55
CA ILE A 32 -1.42 -8.17 21.66
C ILE A 32 -1.41 -8.61 20.20
N LEU A 33 -0.61 -9.63 19.85
CA LEU A 33 -0.48 -10.12 18.48
C LEU A 33 -1.79 -10.74 17.99
N GLY A 34 -2.47 -11.53 18.82
CA GLY A 34 -3.77 -12.09 18.49
C GLY A 34 -4.84 -11.02 18.26
N GLY A 35 -4.84 -9.96 19.07
CA GLY A 35 -5.73 -8.82 18.88
C GLY A 35 -5.47 -8.08 17.56
N LEU A 36 -4.20 -7.84 17.22
CA LEU A 36 -3.80 -7.20 15.95
C LEU A 36 -4.17 -8.06 14.74
N ILE A 37 -3.98 -9.39 14.82
CA ILE A 37 -4.36 -10.33 13.77
C ILE A 37 -5.88 -10.31 13.56
N LEU A 38 -6.66 -10.42 14.65
CA LEU A 38 -8.12 -10.41 14.56
C LEU A 38 -8.63 -9.10 13.97
N PHE A 39 -8.10 -7.97 14.43
CA PHE A 39 -8.44 -6.66 13.88
C PHE A 39 -8.07 -6.54 12.39
N GLY A 40 -6.90 -7.02 12.00
CA GLY A 40 -6.45 -7.02 10.61
C GLY A 40 -7.34 -7.87 9.70
N VAL A 41 -7.69 -9.08 10.12
CA VAL A 41 -8.57 -9.98 9.37
C VAL A 41 -9.98 -9.38 9.24
N LEU A 42 -10.60 -8.99 10.36
CA LEU A 42 -11.93 -8.40 10.34
C LEU A 42 -11.97 -7.09 9.55
N GLY A 43 -10.96 -6.22 9.72
CA GLY A 43 -10.86 -4.95 9.02
C GLY A 43 -10.79 -5.14 7.50
N ASN A 44 -9.93 -6.05 7.02
CA ASN A 44 -9.80 -6.31 5.58
C ASN A 44 -11.05 -6.99 4.99
N ILE A 45 -11.71 -7.89 5.73
CA ILE A 45 -13.00 -8.47 5.32
C ILE A 45 -14.06 -7.37 5.19
N LEU A 46 -14.15 -6.45 6.16
CA LEU A 46 -15.09 -5.33 6.11
C LEU A 46 -14.82 -4.41 4.91
N VAL A 47 -13.56 -4.18 4.54
CA VAL A 47 -13.20 -3.41 3.33
C VAL A 47 -13.72 -4.11 2.07
N ILE A 48 -13.51 -5.42 1.94
CA ILE A 48 -14.01 -6.21 0.81
C ILE A 48 -15.54 -6.17 0.75
N LEU A 49 -16.21 -6.39 1.88
CA LEU A 49 -17.67 -6.33 1.99
C LEU A 49 -18.22 -4.94 1.68
N SER A 50 -17.55 -3.88 2.13
CA SER A 50 -17.94 -2.50 1.84
C SER A 50 -17.98 -2.23 0.33
N VAL A 51 -16.98 -2.70 -0.41
CA VAL A 51 -16.92 -2.58 -1.86
C VAL A 51 -17.95 -3.49 -2.56
N ALA A 52 -18.15 -4.72 -2.05
CA ALA A 52 -19.12 -5.66 -2.61
C ALA A 52 -20.57 -5.20 -2.44
N CYS A 53 -20.91 -4.60 -1.30
CA CYS A 53 -22.25 -4.10 -0.99
C CYS A 53 -22.60 -2.79 -1.70
N HIS A 54 -21.62 -1.94 -2.03
CA HIS A 54 -21.87 -0.66 -2.73
C HIS A 54 -21.41 -0.69 -4.20
N ARG A 55 -22.28 -1.20 -5.06
CA ARG A 55 -22.01 -1.47 -6.49
C ARG A 55 -22.13 -0.25 -7.43
N HIS A 56 -22.60 0.91 -6.96
CA HIS A 56 -23.07 1.99 -7.83
C HIS A 56 -21.98 2.84 -8.54
N LEU A 57 -20.68 2.55 -8.34
CA LEU A 57 -19.58 3.28 -8.99
C LEU A 57 -18.45 2.34 -9.44
N HIS A 58 -18.69 1.36 -10.31
CA HIS A 58 -17.66 0.49 -10.92
C HIS A 58 -16.53 1.30 -11.61
N SER A 59 -15.55 1.76 -10.84
CA SER A 59 -14.35 2.43 -11.31
C SER A 59 -13.14 1.53 -11.04
N VAL A 60 -12.06 1.72 -11.82
CA VAL A 60 -10.82 0.95 -11.72
C VAL A 60 -10.24 0.97 -10.29
N THR A 61 -10.46 2.06 -9.55
CA THR A 61 -10.11 2.24 -8.13
C THR A 61 -10.56 1.08 -7.22
N HIS A 62 -11.75 0.52 -7.42
CA HIS A 62 -12.27 -0.55 -6.54
C HIS A 62 -11.45 -1.83 -6.66
N TYR A 63 -10.94 -2.14 -7.86
CA TYR A 63 -10.04 -3.29 -8.03
C TYR A 63 -8.74 -3.12 -7.25
N TYR A 64 -8.21 -1.90 -7.17
CA TYR A 64 -7.00 -1.62 -6.38
C TYR A 64 -7.26 -1.74 -4.87
N ILE A 65 -8.40 -1.25 -4.38
CA ILE A 65 -8.78 -1.36 -2.97
C ILE A 65 -8.99 -2.83 -2.58
N VAL A 66 -9.69 -3.60 -3.41
CA VAL A 66 -9.89 -5.04 -3.17
C VAL A 66 -8.56 -5.78 -3.23
N ASN A 67 -7.69 -5.49 -4.20
CA ASN A 67 -6.36 -6.09 -4.28
C ASN A 67 -5.55 -5.86 -2.99
N LEU A 68 -5.56 -4.63 -2.48
CA LEU A 68 -4.87 -4.29 -1.23
C LEU A 68 -5.45 -5.09 -0.05
N ALA A 69 -6.78 -5.12 0.08
CA ALA A 69 -7.44 -5.87 1.14
C ALA A 69 -7.18 -7.39 1.05
N VAL A 70 -7.08 -7.95 -0.17
CA VAL A 70 -6.74 -9.36 -0.38
C VAL A 70 -5.29 -9.64 0.02
N ALA A 71 -4.34 -8.79 -0.36
CA ALA A 71 -2.93 -8.94 0.02
C ALA A 71 -2.74 -8.84 1.55
N ASP A 72 -3.40 -7.88 2.19
CA ASP A 72 -3.34 -7.71 3.65
C ASP A 72 -4.08 -8.83 4.40
N LEU A 73 -5.17 -9.36 3.84
CA LEU A 73 -5.86 -10.53 4.40
C LEU A 73 -4.97 -11.77 4.33
N LEU A 74 -4.27 -12.00 3.21
CA LEU A 74 -3.32 -13.09 3.09
C LEU A 74 -2.18 -12.93 4.10
N LEU A 75 -1.59 -11.74 4.22
CA LEU A 75 -0.54 -11.45 5.21
C LEU A 75 -1.03 -11.74 6.65
N THR A 76 -2.18 -11.18 7.03
CA THR A 76 -2.70 -11.28 8.40
C THR A 76 -3.21 -12.66 8.76
N SER A 77 -3.70 -13.45 7.80
CA SER A 77 -4.23 -14.80 8.06
C SER A 77 -3.19 -15.92 7.89
N THR A 78 -2.20 -15.75 7.01
CA THR A 78 -1.25 -16.83 6.68
C THR A 78 0.18 -16.60 7.15
N VAL A 79 0.58 -15.36 7.44
CA VAL A 79 1.96 -15.05 7.84
C VAL A 79 2.02 -14.69 9.33
N LEU A 80 1.17 -13.73 9.75
CA LEU A 80 1.21 -13.22 11.13
C LEU A 80 0.88 -14.27 12.21
N PRO A 81 -0.04 -15.23 12.04
CA PRO A 81 -0.32 -16.21 13.08
C PRO A 81 0.87 -17.13 13.35
N PHE A 82 1.55 -17.57 12.29
CA PHE A 82 2.75 -18.41 12.42
C PHE A 82 3.94 -17.61 12.96
N SER A 83 4.06 -16.33 12.58
CA SER A 83 5.03 -15.42 13.18
C SER A 83 4.78 -15.23 14.68
N ALA A 84 3.53 -15.10 15.10
CA ALA A 84 3.17 -14.95 16.52
C ALA A 84 3.46 -16.23 17.32
N ILE A 85 3.17 -17.40 16.74
CA ILE A 85 3.50 -18.69 17.37
C ILE A 85 5.02 -18.85 17.52
N PHE A 86 5.78 -18.50 16.49
CA PHE A 86 7.24 -18.56 16.53
C PHE A 86 7.83 -17.61 17.59
N GLU A 87 7.32 -16.39 17.70
CA GLU A 87 7.72 -15.42 18.73
C GLU A 87 7.40 -15.91 20.17
N ILE A 88 6.24 -16.57 20.35
CA ILE A 88 5.81 -17.08 21.67
C ILE A 88 6.62 -18.31 22.09
N LEU A 89 6.88 -19.22 21.16
CA LEU A 89 7.60 -20.48 21.43
C LEU A 89 9.11 -20.27 21.50
N GLY A 90 9.65 -19.27 20.79
CA GLY A 90 11.09 -19.04 20.68
C GLY A 90 11.83 -20.09 19.82
N TYR A 91 11.12 -21.03 19.22
CA TYR A 91 11.64 -22.02 18.27
C TYR A 91 10.59 -22.33 17.20
N TRP A 92 11.05 -22.80 16.03
CA TRP A 92 10.18 -23.11 14.91
C TRP A 92 9.63 -24.54 14.98
N ALA A 93 8.32 -24.68 15.16
CA ALA A 93 7.66 -25.98 15.36
C ALA A 93 7.14 -26.65 14.07
N PHE A 94 7.17 -25.97 12.92
CA PHE A 94 6.48 -26.40 11.70
C PHE A 94 7.40 -27.07 10.65
N GLY A 95 8.67 -27.25 10.98
CA GLY A 95 9.68 -27.85 10.10
C GLY A 95 10.17 -26.94 8.98
N ARG A 96 11.25 -27.37 8.32
CA ARG A 96 12.04 -26.53 7.39
C ARG A 96 11.32 -26.14 6.11
N VAL A 97 10.54 -27.05 5.52
CA VAL A 97 9.78 -26.76 4.28
C VAL A 97 8.79 -25.64 4.53
N PHE A 98 8.08 -25.69 5.67
CA PHE A 98 7.12 -24.66 6.04
C PHE A 98 7.79 -23.31 6.30
N CYS A 99 8.98 -23.28 6.93
CA CYS A 99 9.77 -22.05 7.11
C CYS A 99 10.07 -21.35 5.77
N ASN A 100 10.54 -22.10 4.78
CA ASN A 100 10.87 -21.54 3.46
C ASN A 100 9.62 -20.99 2.73
N VAL A 101 8.51 -21.72 2.79
CA VAL A 101 7.24 -21.27 2.18
C VAL A 101 6.71 -20.05 2.91
N TRP A 102 6.71 -20.06 4.25
CA TRP A 102 6.29 -18.94 5.08
C TRP A 102 7.10 -17.67 4.78
N ALA A 103 8.42 -17.76 4.71
CA ALA A 103 9.28 -16.64 4.35
C ALA A 103 9.00 -16.11 2.94
N ALA A 104 8.81 -16.99 1.95
CA ALA A 104 8.45 -16.58 0.60
C ALA A 104 7.08 -15.88 0.55
N VAL A 105 6.09 -16.38 1.28
CA VAL A 105 4.75 -15.79 1.36
C VAL A 105 4.76 -14.44 2.08
N ASP A 106 5.56 -14.27 3.15
CA ASP A 106 5.73 -12.95 3.81
C ASP A 106 6.25 -11.90 2.81
N VAL A 107 7.33 -12.22 2.09
CA VAL A 107 7.91 -11.32 1.09
C VAL A 107 6.92 -11.03 -0.04
N LEU A 108 6.24 -12.05 -0.55
CA LEU A 108 5.28 -11.92 -1.64
C LEU A 108 4.11 -11.02 -1.23
N CYS A 109 3.45 -11.30 -0.11
CA CYS A 109 2.30 -10.54 0.37
C CYS A 109 2.67 -9.11 0.73
N CYS A 110 3.79 -8.89 1.43
CA CYS A 110 4.27 -7.55 1.75
C CYS A 110 4.56 -6.74 0.48
N THR A 111 5.27 -7.33 -0.49
CA THR A 111 5.59 -6.66 -1.75
C THR A 111 4.32 -6.31 -2.52
N ALA A 112 3.36 -7.23 -2.60
CA ALA A 112 2.08 -7.02 -3.27
C ALA A 112 1.28 -5.87 -2.64
N SER A 113 1.23 -5.79 -1.31
CA SER A 113 0.56 -4.68 -0.61
C SER A 113 1.22 -3.33 -0.90
N ILE A 114 2.54 -3.24 -0.84
CA ILE A 114 3.29 -1.97 -1.03
C ILE A 114 3.21 -1.49 -2.48
N MET A 115 3.40 -2.40 -3.43
CA MET A 115 3.23 -2.12 -4.84
C MET A 115 1.77 -1.75 -5.18
N GLY A 116 0.80 -2.36 -4.48
CA GLY A 116 -0.61 -1.96 -4.52
C GLY A 116 -0.81 -0.50 -4.08
N LEU A 117 -0.19 -0.07 -2.98
CA LEU A 117 -0.21 1.32 -2.52
C LEU A 117 0.44 2.29 -3.54
N CYS A 118 1.48 1.85 -4.25
CA CYS A 118 2.08 2.62 -5.35
C CYS A 118 1.08 2.86 -6.47
N ILE A 119 0.40 1.80 -6.93
CA ILE A 119 -0.62 1.90 -7.97
C ILE A 119 -1.75 2.83 -7.52
N ILE A 120 -2.24 2.69 -6.29
CA ILE A 120 -3.27 3.58 -5.74
C ILE A 120 -2.80 5.03 -5.75
N SER A 121 -1.54 5.29 -5.37
CA SER A 121 -0.95 6.64 -5.38
C SER A 121 -0.89 7.24 -6.79
N ILE A 122 -0.47 6.46 -7.78
CA ILE A 122 -0.42 6.87 -9.20
C ILE A 122 -1.83 7.15 -9.73
N ASP A 123 -2.76 6.23 -9.48
CA ASP A 123 -4.16 6.36 -9.88
C ASP A 123 -4.80 7.64 -9.33
N ARG A 124 -4.55 7.95 -8.05
CA ARG A 124 -4.99 9.21 -7.44
C ARG A 124 -4.30 10.42 -8.05
N TYR A 125 -3.01 10.35 -8.34
CA TYR A 125 -2.30 11.43 -9.00
C TYR A 125 -2.93 11.77 -10.36
N ILE A 126 -3.25 10.75 -11.16
CA ILE A 126 -3.90 10.95 -12.47
C ILE A 126 -5.31 11.53 -12.30
N GLY A 127 -6.09 11.02 -11.34
CA GLY A 127 -7.44 11.53 -11.05
C GLY A 127 -7.45 13.00 -10.64
N VAL A 128 -6.56 13.38 -9.72
CA VAL A 128 -6.47 14.75 -9.21
C VAL A 128 -5.85 15.71 -10.23
N SER A 129 -4.83 15.28 -10.98
CA SER A 129 -4.10 16.14 -11.91
C SER A 129 -4.82 16.30 -13.25
N TYR A 130 -5.53 15.27 -13.70
CA TYR A 130 -6.16 15.23 -15.03
C TYR A 130 -7.60 14.70 -14.97
N PRO A 131 -8.53 15.39 -14.28
CA PRO A 131 -9.89 14.90 -14.02
C PRO A 131 -10.71 14.64 -15.31
N LEU A 132 -10.43 15.38 -16.38
CA LEU A 132 -11.12 15.25 -17.67
C LEU A 132 -10.54 14.14 -18.56
N ARG A 133 -9.23 13.87 -18.43
CA ARG A 133 -8.54 12.81 -19.18
C ARG A 133 -8.46 11.49 -18.41
N TYR A 134 -8.81 11.48 -17.13
CA TYR A 134 -8.85 10.27 -16.29
C TYR A 134 -9.58 9.09 -16.95
N PRO A 135 -10.83 9.22 -17.45
CA PRO A 135 -11.54 8.08 -18.05
C PRO A 135 -10.91 7.56 -19.35
N THR A 136 -10.14 8.39 -20.07
CA THR A 136 -9.39 7.97 -21.27
C THR A 136 -8.04 7.33 -20.93
N ILE A 137 -7.43 7.71 -19.81
CA ILE A 137 -6.11 7.22 -19.40
C ILE A 137 -6.24 5.90 -18.62
N VAL A 138 -7.10 5.90 -17.60
CA VAL A 138 -7.27 4.79 -16.65
C VAL A 138 -8.41 3.89 -17.13
N THR A 139 -8.04 2.85 -17.89
CA THR A 139 -8.97 1.84 -18.40
C THR A 139 -8.92 0.57 -17.55
N GLN A 140 -10.01 -0.21 -17.55
CA GLN A 140 -10.10 -1.47 -16.79
C GLN A 140 -9.00 -2.47 -17.20
N LYS A 141 -8.75 -2.62 -18.51
CA LYS A 141 -7.71 -3.53 -19.03
C LYS A 141 -6.32 -3.15 -18.54
N ARG A 142 -5.98 -1.86 -18.59
CA ARG A 142 -4.69 -1.36 -18.10
C ARG A 142 -4.53 -1.53 -16.59
N GLY A 143 -5.60 -1.30 -15.83
CA GLY A 143 -5.59 -1.50 -14.37
C GLY A 143 -5.40 -2.96 -13.98
N LEU A 144 -6.10 -3.89 -14.65
CA LEU A 144 -5.92 -5.32 -14.42
C LEU A 144 -4.51 -5.79 -14.82
N MET A 145 -3.98 -5.31 -15.94
CA MET A 145 -2.60 -5.59 -16.36
C MET A 145 -1.59 -5.07 -15.32
N ALA A 146 -1.80 -3.87 -14.76
CA ALA A 146 -0.96 -3.34 -13.70
C ALA A 146 -0.99 -4.20 -12.44
N LEU A 147 -2.16 -4.70 -12.04
CA LEU A 147 -2.28 -5.65 -10.92
C LEU A 147 -1.53 -6.95 -11.20
N LEU A 148 -1.68 -7.53 -12.40
CA LEU A 148 -0.95 -8.73 -12.78
C LEU A 148 0.57 -8.51 -12.74
N CYS A 149 1.05 -7.36 -13.22
CA CYS A 149 2.47 -6.99 -13.11
C CYS A 149 2.93 -6.90 -11.65
N VAL A 150 2.11 -6.38 -10.73
CA VAL A 150 2.44 -6.33 -9.30
C VAL A 150 2.61 -7.71 -8.72
N TRP A 151 1.68 -8.63 -8.97
CA TRP A 151 1.80 -10.00 -8.49
C TRP A 151 3.00 -10.73 -9.11
N ALA A 152 3.25 -10.54 -10.41
CA ALA A 152 4.40 -11.12 -11.08
C ALA A 152 5.73 -10.60 -10.51
N LEU A 153 5.87 -9.29 -10.32
CA LEU A 153 7.06 -8.69 -9.71
C LEU A 153 7.25 -9.15 -8.26
N SER A 154 6.16 -9.25 -7.49
CA SER A 154 6.20 -9.75 -6.11
C SER A 154 6.66 -11.20 -6.05
N LEU A 155 6.21 -12.03 -6.99
CA LEU A 155 6.62 -13.43 -7.11
C LEU A 155 8.09 -13.57 -7.50
N VAL A 156 8.57 -12.74 -8.43
CA VAL A 156 9.99 -12.73 -8.83
C VAL A 156 10.87 -12.38 -7.63
N ILE A 157 10.48 -11.39 -6.82
CA ILE A 157 11.23 -11.01 -5.63
C ILE A 157 11.18 -12.12 -4.56
N SER A 158 10.03 -12.77 -4.35
CA SER A 158 9.88 -13.83 -3.33
C SER A 158 10.64 -15.13 -3.65
N ILE A 159 10.84 -15.45 -4.94
CA ILE A 159 11.53 -16.68 -5.38
C ILE A 159 13.06 -16.45 -5.45
N GLY A 160 13.56 -15.23 -5.28
CA GLY A 160 15.01 -14.92 -5.27
C GLY A 160 15.90 -15.91 -4.49
N PRO A 161 15.52 -16.35 -3.27
CA PRO A 161 16.25 -17.37 -2.50
C PRO A 161 16.45 -18.71 -3.21
N LEU A 162 15.53 -19.10 -4.10
CA LEU A 162 15.55 -20.38 -4.81
C LEU A 162 16.52 -20.38 -6.02
N PHE A 163 16.96 -19.21 -6.49
CA PHE A 163 17.83 -19.05 -7.66
C PHE A 163 19.34 -18.94 -7.35
N GLY A 164 19.76 -19.16 -6.10
CA GLY A 164 21.19 -19.24 -5.76
C GLY A 164 21.62 -18.41 -4.55
N TRP A 165 20.73 -17.60 -3.96
CA TRP A 165 20.99 -16.90 -2.69
C TRP A 165 20.59 -17.73 -1.46
N ARG A 166 20.76 -19.06 -1.53
CA ARG A 166 20.41 -19.98 -0.44
C ARG A 166 21.63 -20.21 0.44
N GLN A 167 21.55 -19.80 1.69
CA GLN A 167 22.55 -20.15 2.70
C GLN A 167 22.52 -21.66 2.98
N PRO A 168 23.66 -22.27 3.37
CA PRO A 168 23.67 -23.66 3.81
C PRO A 168 22.69 -23.83 4.98
N ALA A 169 21.86 -24.87 4.88
CA ALA A 169 20.82 -25.11 5.87
C ALA A 169 21.45 -25.43 7.25
N PRO A 170 21.02 -24.78 8.35
CA PRO A 170 21.48 -25.15 9.69
C PRO A 170 21.10 -26.61 9.99
N GLU A 171 21.90 -27.34 10.76
CA GLU A 171 21.66 -28.78 11.04
C GLU A 171 20.35 -29.01 11.81
N ASP A 172 19.93 -28.05 12.64
CA ASP A 172 18.71 -28.13 13.42
C ASP A 172 17.46 -27.69 12.63
N GLU A 173 16.41 -28.52 12.62
CA GLU A 173 15.13 -28.23 11.95
C GLU A 173 14.20 -27.30 12.76
N THR A 174 14.53 -27.06 14.03
CA THR A 174 13.82 -26.16 14.95
C THR A 174 14.22 -24.70 14.77
N ILE A 175 15.24 -24.42 13.94
CA ILE A 175 15.73 -23.08 13.63
C ILE A 175 15.21 -22.66 12.26
N CYS A 176 14.35 -21.65 12.22
CA CYS A 176 13.93 -20.99 10.99
C CYS A 176 14.79 -19.73 10.78
N GLN A 177 15.94 -19.89 10.13
CA GLN A 177 16.74 -18.76 9.66
C GLN A 177 16.18 -18.27 8.32
N ILE A 178 15.72 -17.01 8.31
CA ILE A 178 15.41 -16.30 7.06
C ILE A 178 16.73 -15.99 6.37
N ASN A 179 16.81 -16.10 5.04
CA ASN A 179 18.08 -15.86 4.33
C ASN A 179 18.63 -14.46 4.61
N GLU A 180 19.80 -14.41 5.25
CA GLU A 180 20.52 -13.17 5.60
C GLU A 180 21.57 -12.78 4.54
N GLU A 181 21.61 -13.48 3.40
CA GLU A 181 22.55 -13.17 2.32
C GLU A 181 22.41 -11.69 1.92
N PRO A 182 23.49 -10.89 2.05
CA PRO A 182 23.41 -9.45 1.88
C PRO A 182 22.93 -9.07 0.47
N GLY A 183 23.26 -9.87 -0.55
CA GLY A 183 22.77 -9.66 -1.91
C GLY A 183 21.25 -9.81 -2.05
N TYR A 184 20.66 -10.83 -1.40
CA TYR A 184 19.22 -11.03 -1.40
C TYR A 184 18.49 -10.02 -0.51
N VAL A 185 19.02 -9.72 0.67
CA VAL A 185 18.47 -8.71 1.57
C VAL A 185 18.44 -7.36 0.87
N LEU A 186 19.54 -6.95 0.21
CA LEU A 186 19.59 -5.70 -0.54
C LEU A 186 18.62 -5.71 -1.73
N PHE A 187 18.60 -6.78 -2.54
CA PHE A 187 17.71 -6.87 -3.71
C PHE A 187 16.22 -6.81 -3.31
N SER A 188 15.81 -7.59 -2.31
CA SER A 188 14.43 -7.63 -1.81
C SER A 188 14.06 -6.32 -1.11
N ALA A 189 14.93 -5.73 -0.30
CA ALA A 189 14.66 -4.44 0.32
C ALA A 189 14.52 -3.31 -0.72
N LEU A 190 15.39 -3.26 -1.73
CA LEU A 190 15.30 -2.26 -2.78
C LEU A 190 14.02 -2.41 -3.62
N GLY A 191 13.73 -3.64 -4.05
CA GLY A 191 12.58 -3.94 -4.92
C GLY A 191 11.23 -3.80 -4.23
N SER A 192 11.13 -4.24 -2.97
CA SER A 192 9.86 -4.28 -2.23
C SER A 192 9.60 -3.04 -1.39
N PHE A 193 10.64 -2.28 -1.02
CA PHE A 193 10.51 -1.15 -0.09
C PHE A 193 11.02 0.17 -0.65
N TYR A 194 12.32 0.30 -0.91
CA TYR A 194 12.91 1.61 -1.23
C TYR A 194 12.41 2.21 -2.55
N VAL A 195 12.36 1.40 -3.62
CA VAL A 195 11.84 1.86 -4.92
C VAL A 195 10.35 2.21 -4.83
N PRO A 196 9.47 1.32 -4.32
CA PRO A 196 8.06 1.62 -4.12
C PRO A 196 7.82 2.86 -3.25
N LEU A 197 8.54 3.01 -2.14
CA LEU A 197 8.44 4.17 -1.25
C LEU A 197 8.80 5.47 -1.96
N THR A 198 9.89 5.47 -2.73
CA THR A 198 10.31 6.65 -3.49
C THR A 198 9.24 7.06 -4.51
N ILE A 199 8.63 6.08 -5.19
CA ILE A 199 7.52 6.33 -6.12
C ILE A 199 6.33 6.94 -5.37
N ILE A 200 5.91 6.36 -4.24
CA ILE A 200 4.80 6.87 -3.43
C ILE A 200 5.06 8.32 -3.00
N LEU A 201 6.25 8.60 -2.45
CA LEU A 201 6.62 9.94 -1.98
C LEU A 201 6.61 10.96 -3.13
N VAL A 202 7.22 10.63 -4.27
CA VAL A 202 7.23 11.52 -5.44
C VAL A 202 5.82 11.78 -5.95
N MET A 203 5.00 10.73 -6.10
CA MET A 203 3.61 10.88 -6.55
C MET A 203 2.80 11.71 -5.55
N TYR A 204 2.96 11.50 -4.25
CA TYR A 204 2.25 12.26 -3.23
C TYR A 204 2.70 13.73 -3.18
N CYS A 205 4.00 14.01 -3.32
CA CYS A 205 4.52 15.37 -3.48
C CYS A 205 3.91 16.05 -4.70
N ARG A 206 3.83 15.35 -5.85
CA ARG A 206 3.19 15.87 -7.06
C ARG A 206 1.70 16.16 -6.84
N VAL A 207 0.97 15.25 -6.19
CA VAL A 207 -0.44 15.46 -5.79
C VAL A 207 -0.58 16.68 -4.90
N TYR A 208 0.26 16.82 -3.89
CA TYR A 208 0.23 17.96 -2.96
C TYR A 208 0.52 19.28 -3.67
N VAL A 209 1.54 19.32 -4.54
CA VAL A 209 1.89 20.50 -5.34
C VAL A 209 0.72 20.91 -6.23
N VAL A 210 0.11 19.95 -6.93
CA VAL A 210 -1.08 20.22 -7.77
C VAL A 210 -2.23 20.72 -6.91
N ALA A 211 -2.55 20.06 -5.80
CA ALA A 211 -3.63 20.46 -4.90
C ALA A 211 -3.43 21.88 -4.31
N LYS A 212 -2.19 22.25 -4.00
CA LYS A 212 -1.80 23.57 -3.48
C LYS A 212 -1.78 24.65 -4.56
N ARG A 213 -1.37 24.33 -5.79
CA ARG A 213 -1.46 25.24 -6.95
C ARG A 213 -2.92 25.59 -7.23
N GLU A 214 -3.80 24.60 -7.14
CA GLU A 214 -5.24 24.75 -7.31
C GLU A 214 -5.90 25.60 -6.20
N SER A 215 -5.47 25.48 -4.95
CA SER A 215 -5.99 26.31 -3.85
C SER A 215 -5.53 27.77 -3.93
N ARG A 216 -4.31 28.02 -4.43
CA ARG A 216 -3.80 29.37 -4.71
C ARG A 216 -4.51 30.01 -5.92
N GLY A 217 -4.74 29.25 -6.99
CA GLY A 217 -5.49 29.72 -8.16
C GLY A 217 -6.92 30.15 -7.82
N LEU A 218 -7.63 29.38 -6.99
CA LEU A 218 -8.98 29.71 -6.49
C LEU A 218 -9.00 30.92 -5.56
N LYS A 219 -7.96 31.15 -4.73
CA LYS A 219 -7.83 32.37 -3.93
C LYS A 219 -7.50 33.61 -4.77
N SER A 220 -6.85 33.44 -5.93
CA SER A 220 -6.51 34.56 -6.84
C SER A 220 -7.57 34.87 -7.90
N GLY A 221 -8.62 34.04 -8.03
CA GLY A 221 -9.71 34.25 -9.00
C GLY A 221 -9.32 34.04 -10.48
N LEU A 222 -8.13 33.52 -10.78
CA LEU A 222 -7.63 33.36 -12.15
C LEU A 222 -6.99 31.97 -12.31
N LYS A 223 -7.63 31.08 -13.09
CA LYS A 223 -6.95 29.93 -13.67
C LYS A 223 -6.61 30.27 -15.12
N THR A 224 -5.33 30.34 -15.42
CA THR A 224 -4.82 30.39 -16.79
C THR A 224 -4.32 29.00 -17.14
N ASP A 225 -5.03 28.31 -18.03
CA ASP A 225 -4.58 27.07 -18.65
C ASP A 225 -3.72 27.47 -19.86
N LYS A 226 -2.49 26.93 -19.96
CA LYS A 226 -1.63 27.09 -21.13
C LYS A 226 -1.79 25.83 -21.98
N SER A 227 -2.76 25.86 -22.88
CA SER A 227 -2.76 25.01 -24.07
C SER A 227 -2.44 25.90 -25.26
N ASP A 228 -1.48 25.44 -26.06
CA ASP A 228 -0.97 26.11 -27.24
C ASP A 228 -2.13 26.50 -28.18
N SER A 229 -2.12 27.76 -28.62
CA SER A 229 -2.97 28.38 -29.66
C SER A 229 -4.33 29.02 -29.37
N GLU A 230 -4.89 29.09 -28.15
CA GLU A 230 -5.92 30.12 -27.86
C GLU A 230 -6.11 30.35 -26.35
N GLN A 231 -5.76 31.55 -25.88
CA GLN A 231 -5.74 31.91 -24.46
C GLN A 231 -7.17 32.18 -23.94
N VAL A 232 -7.88 31.15 -23.50
CA VAL A 232 -9.21 31.33 -22.89
C VAL A 232 -9.08 31.59 -21.39
N THR A 233 -9.24 32.86 -20.99
CA THR A 233 -9.17 33.29 -19.59
C THR A 233 -10.56 33.17 -18.95
N LEU A 234 -10.76 32.18 -18.08
CA LEU A 234 -12.07 31.93 -17.47
C LEU A 234 -12.24 32.76 -16.18
N ARG A 235 -12.83 33.96 -16.31
CA ARG A 235 -13.20 34.84 -15.18
C ARG A 235 -14.46 34.29 -14.49
N ILE A 236 -14.33 33.91 -13.22
CA ILE A 236 -15.48 33.56 -12.38
C ILE A 236 -16.14 34.88 -11.92
N HIS A 237 -17.08 35.40 -12.70
CA HIS A 237 -17.93 36.49 -12.26
C HIS A 237 -19.04 35.94 -11.35
N ARG A 238 -18.93 36.19 -10.04
CA ARG A 238 -20.08 36.14 -9.12
C ARG A 238 -20.93 37.38 -9.37
N LYS A 239 -21.73 37.39 -10.43
CA LYS A 239 -22.66 38.50 -10.69
C LYS A 239 -23.87 38.32 -9.75
N ASN A 240 -24.06 39.30 -8.86
CA ASN A 240 -25.27 39.46 -8.08
C ASN A 240 -26.45 39.57 -9.05
N ALA A 241 -27.54 38.86 -8.78
CA ALA A 241 -28.70 38.80 -9.66
C ALA A 241 -29.32 40.19 -9.81
N GLN A 242 -29.32 40.71 -11.04
CA GLN A 242 -30.27 41.73 -11.45
C GLN A 242 -30.95 41.27 -12.73
N VAL A 243 -32.26 41.40 -12.68
CA VAL A 243 -33.29 40.89 -13.59
C VAL A 243 -33.12 41.42 -15.00
N GLY A 244 -33.33 40.55 -16.00
CA GLY A 244 -33.63 40.98 -17.38
C GLY A 244 -33.05 40.09 -18.48
N GLY A 245 -33.95 39.39 -19.21
CA GLY A 245 -33.79 39.11 -20.64
C GLY A 245 -33.12 37.81 -21.08
N SER A 246 -33.95 36.87 -21.54
CA SER A 246 -33.77 35.92 -22.65
C SER A 246 -32.39 35.27 -22.90
N GLY A 247 -32.27 33.97 -22.61
CA GLY A 247 -31.15 33.14 -23.07
C GLY A 247 -31.20 31.69 -22.56
N VAL A 248 -32.05 30.86 -23.16
CA VAL A 248 -32.32 29.45 -22.77
C VAL A 248 -31.14 28.49 -23.03
N THR A 249 -30.02 28.94 -23.63
CA THR A 249 -28.89 28.06 -23.99
C THR A 249 -27.78 27.93 -22.93
N SER A 250 -27.74 28.78 -21.89
CA SER A 250 -26.62 28.79 -20.92
C SER A 250 -26.82 27.90 -19.67
N ALA A 251 -28.02 27.37 -19.42
CA ALA A 251 -28.32 26.64 -18.19
C ALA A 251 -27.68 25.23 -18.15
N LYS A 252 -27.57 24.53 -19.29
CA LYS A 252 -26.98 23.17 -19.38
C LYS A 252 -25.48 23.13 -19.07
N ASN A 253 -24.72 24.19 -19.42
CA ASN A 253 -23.28 24.26 -19.16
C ASN A 253 -22.95 24.58 -17.69
N LYS A 254 -23.81 25.37 -17.02
CA LYS A 254 -23.63 25.71 -15.59
C LYS A 254 -23.84 24.50 -14.67
N THR A 255 -24.82 23.66 -14.95
CA THR A 255 -25.07 22.43 -14.17
C THR A 255 -23.94 21.42 -14.36
N HIS A 256 -23.49 21.20 -15.61
CA HIS A 256 -22.40 20.27 -15.90
C HIS A 256 -21.05 20.69 -15.27
N PHE A 257 -20.72 21.98 -15.27
CA PHE A 257 -19.50 22.49 -14.61
C PHE A 257 -19.58 22.42 -13.07
N SER A 258 -20.74 22.73 -12.50
CA SER A 258 -20.97 22.64 -11.04
C SER A 258 -20.85 21.19 -10.53
N VAL A 259 -21.36 20.24 -11.30
CA VAL A 259 -21.21 18.80 -11.03
C VAL A 259 -19.74 18.36 -11.16
N ARG A 260 -19.00 18.87 -12.15
CA ARG A 260 -17.55 18.63 -12.29
C ARG A 260 -16.75 19.21 -11.13
N LEU A 261 -17.10 20.40 -10.64
CA LEU A 261 -16.46 21.06 -9.51
C LEU A 261 -16.73 20.32 -8.18
N LEU A 262 -17.97 19.83 -7.98
CA LEU A 262 -18.33 18.97 -6.85
C LEU A 262 -17.58 17.63 -6.89
N LYS A 263 -17.43 17.02 -8.08
CA LYS A 263 -16.63 15.80 -8.27
C LYS A 263 -15.15 16.05 -7.92
N PHE A 264 -14.59 17.18 -8.36
CA PHE A 264 -13.22 17.61 -8.06
C PHE A 264 -12.99 17.87 -6.55
N SER A 265 -13.98 18.46 -5.87
CA SER A 265 -13.94 18.66 -4.41
C SER A 265 -13.99 17.33 -3.64
N ARG A 266 -14.81 16.38 -4.10
CA ARG A 266 -14.90 15.03 -3.53
C ARG A 266 -13.62 14.23 -3.74
N GLU A 267 -12.97 14.36 -4.90
CA GLU A 267 -11.68 13.75 -5.21
C GLU A 267 -10.54 14.32 -4.34
N LYS A 268 -10.55 15.62 -4.00
CA LYS A 268 -9.63 16.20 -3.01
C LYS A 268 -9.81 15.60 -1.60
N LYS A 269 -11.05 15.31 -1.19
CA LYS A 269 -11.32 14.71 0.13
C LYS A 269 -10.79 13.26 0.20
N ALA A 270 -10.92 12.50 -0.88
CA ALA A 270 -10.35 11.15 -0.98
C ALA A 270 -8.81 11.16 -0.98
N ALA A 271 -8.17 12.14 -1.63
CA ALA A 271 -6.71 12.29 -1.62
C ALA A 271 -6.15 12.59 -0.22
N LYS A 272 -6.91 13.29 0.64
CA LYS A 272 -6.52 13.53 2.04
C LYS A 272 -6.49 12.23 2.84
N THR A 273 -7.51 11.37 2.68
CA THR A 273 -7.56 10.07 3.37
C THR A 273 -6.40 9.17 2.97
N LEU A 274 -6.06 9.11 1.67
CA LEU A 274 -4.93 8.30 1.20
C LEU A 274 -3.57 8.84 1.66
N GLY A 275 -3.46 10.15 1.86
CA GLY A 275 -2.29 10.75 2.52
C GLY A 275 -2.07 10.29 3.95
N ILE A 276 -3.16 10.08 4.70
CA ILE A 276 -3.08 9.55 6.06
C ILE A 276 -2.62 8.09 6.02
N VAL A 277 -3.18 7.28 5.11
CA VAL A 277 -2.77 5.87 4.94
C VAL A 277 -1.29 5.77 4.58
N VAL A 278 -0.82 6.57 3.63
CA VAL A 278 0.60 6.63 3.23
C VAL A 278 1.47 7.14 4.39
N GLY A 279 1.04 8.17 5.12
CA GLY A 279 1.79 8.68 6.28
C GLY A 279 1.94 7.64 7.39
N CYS A 280 0.85 6.94 7.74
CA CYS A 280 0.90 5.83 8.68
C CYS A 280 1.82 4.71 8.20
N PHE A 281 1.76 4.35 6.91
CA PHE A 281 2.67 3.38 6.32
C PHE A 281 4.14 3.79 6.51
N VAL A 282 4.51 5.02 6.14
CA VAL A 282 5.90 5.50 6.32
C VAL A 282 6.32 5.46 7.79
N LEU A 283 5.45 5.87 8.72
CA LEU A 283 5.75 5.85 10.16
C LEU A 283 5.92 4.43 10.72
N CYS A 284 5.08 3.48 10.30
CA CYS A 284 5.19 2.09 10.72
C CYS A 284 6.47 1.42 10.19
N TRP A 285 6.95 1.83 9.01
CA TRP A 285 8.16 1.29 8.40
C TRP A 285 9.44 2.08 8.77
N LEU A 286 9.32 3.26 9.38
CA LEU A 286 10.45 4.12 9.79
C LEU A 286 11.47 3.42 10.71
N PRO A 287 11.06 2.69 11.76
CA PRO A 287 12.00 1.97 12.61
C PRO A 287 12.85 0.96 11.81
N PHE A 288 12.21 0.26 10.87
CA PHE A 288 12.88 -0.70 10.01
C PHE A 288 13.90 -0.04 9.07
N PHE A 289 13.60 1.15 8.55
CA PHE A 289 14.53 1.95 7.73
C PHE A 289 15.76 2.45 8.48
N LEU A 290 15.67 2.66 9.81
CA LEU A 290 16.79 3.10 10.63
C LEU A 290 17.64 1.94 11.11
N VAL A 291 17.05 0.77 11.36
CA VAL A 291 17.76 -0.39 11.91
C VAL A 291 18.50 -1.16 10.82
N MET A 292 17.90 -1.38 9.64
CA MET A 292 18.54 -2.16 8.55
C MET A 292 19.91 -1.63 8.09
N PRO A 293 20.16 -0.32 7.95
CA PRO A 293 21.48 0.18 7.53
C PRO A 293 22.55 0.10 8.63
N ILE A 294 22.15 -0.13 9.88
CA ILE A 294 23.04 0.01 11.04
C ILE A 294 23.59 -1.33 11.53
N GLY A 295 23.01 -2.46 11.08
CA GLY A 295 23.43 -3.81 11.48
C GLY A 295 22.65 -4.29 12.69
#